data_AF-A0A846ZBE5-F1
#
_entry.id   AF-A0A846ZBE5-F1
#
_cell.length_a   1.000
_cell.length_b   1.000
_cell.length_c   1.000
_cell.angle_alpha   90.00
_cell.angle_beta   90.00
_cell.angle_gamma   90.00
#
_symmetry.space_group_name_H-M   'P 1'
#
loop_
_entity.id
_entity.type
_entity.pdbx_description
1 polymer ?
#
loop_
_entity_poly.entity_id
_entity_poly.type
_entity_poly.pdbx_seq_one_letter_code
_entity_poly.pdbx_strand_id
1 'polypeptide(L)'
;MDAEEVNRPWDGLAVCVAGLGVSGRAAARVLAGRGARVTVVDARDGDEQRAHAAELEARGVTVRLGDGESLPAGTELVVTSPGWRPDVPLLAAAAAAGIEIIGEVELAWRLRPGGPGERPGAAPWLAITGTDGKTTVVRMLACMLTAAGHDALAVGNVGTPIVEAVAEPYDVLAVELSSYQLHWSSSLAPEAAVVLNVAPDHLDWHGSMDAYVGAKGKIYARCGVAVYNADDDTSAALAEGAGRRVGFTLRMPRPGELGVVEDLLVDRAFTDDPASRAEELAALADVRPYAPHNVANALAAAALARAFGVPPEAVREGLRSFVPDPHRIQHVADIAGVAYVNDSKATQPHAAAASLAAYESVVWIAGGLLKGLDVDDLVRSCAGRLRGAVLMGRDRRRIAEALARHAPDVPVVDVSDTDTGAMERVVNEASALARPGDTVLLAPVGASFDMFANYPARGDAFIAAVERLAGTAGSGDVQ
;
A
#
# COMPACT_ATOMS: atom_id res chain seq x y z
N MET A 1 10.60 29.26 -4.42
CA MET A 1 10.83 28.37 -5.57
C MET A 1 9.82 28.82 -6.59
N ASP A 2 10.28 29.72 -7.45
CA ASP A 2 9.42 30.47 -8.37
C ASP A 2 8.87 29.54 -9.44
N ALA A 3 7.67 29.84 -9.94
CA ALA A 3 6.98 29.03 -10.95
C ALA A 3 7.81 28.81 -12.23
N GLU A 4 8.86 29.60 -12.47
CA GLU A 4 9.83 29.43 -13.56
C GLU A 4 10.74 28.19 -13.39
N GLU A 5 11.04 27.73 -12.17
CA GLU A 5 11.88 26.53 -11.97
C GLU A 5 11.12 25.22 -12.27
N VAL A 6 9.78 25.25 -12.19
CA VAL A 6 8.92 24.06 -12.35
C VAL A 6 8.83 23.61 -13.80
N ASN A 7 9.23 24.44 -14.76
CA ASN A 7 9.11 24.17 -16.19
C ASN A 7 10.47 24.24 -16.92
N ARG A 8 11.49 23.53 -16.39
CA ARG A 8 12.74 23.36 -17.14
C ARG A 8 12.46 22.59 -18.44
N PRO A 9 12.92 23.09 -19.60
CA PRO A 9 12.85 22.30 -20.82
C PRO A 9 13.72 21.05 -20.65
N TRP A 10 13.13 19.87 -20.85
CA TRP A 10 13.81 18.59 -20.76
C TRP A 10 14.81 18.37 -21.89
N ASP A 11 14.61 19.06 -23.02
CA ASP A 11 15.44 18.94 -24.21
C ASP A 11 16.90 19.32 -23.91
N GLY A 12 17.83 18.42 -24.24
CA GLY A 12 19.27 18.60 -24.03
C GLY A 12 19.78 18.43 -22.59
N LEU A 13 18.90 18.39 -21.58
CA LEU A 13 19.27 18.25 -20.16
C LEU A 13 19.98 16.92 -19.91
N ALA A 14 21.16 16.94 -19.26
CA ALA A 14 21.83 15.71 -18.84
C ALA A 14 21.20 15.14 -17.58
N VAL A 15 20.49 14.02 -17.72
CA VAL A 15 19.78 13.38 -16.60
C VAL A 15 20.41 12.03 -16.28
N CYS A 16 20.83 11.86 -15.03
CA CYS A 16 21.22 10.56 -14.50
C CYS A 16 19.99 9.89 -13.88
N VAL A 17 19.60 8.71 -14.37
CA VAL A 17 18.54 7.90 -13.76
C VAL A 17 19.19 6.79 -12.93
N ALA A 18 19.03 6.82 -11.62
CA ALA A 18 19.55 5.80 -10.71
C ALA A 18 18.53 4.67 -10.51
N GLY A 19 18.87 3.48 -11.02
CA GLY A 19 18.09 2.25 -11.00
C GLY A 19 17.43 1.91 -12.34
N LEU A 20 17.43 0.63 -12.67
CA LEU A 20 16.84 0.05 -13.89
C LEU A 20 15.59 -0.80 -13.59
N GLY A 21 14.95 -0.56 -12.44
CA GLY A 21 13.66 -1.16 -12.11
C GLY A 21 12.51 -0.65 -13.00
N VAL A 22 11.28 -0.99 -12.66
CA VAL A 22 10.07 -0.55 -13.40
C VAL A 22 10.02 0.98 -13.52
N SER A 23 10.10 1.70 -12.38
CA SER A 23 10.06 3.19 -12.36
C SER A 23 11.25 3.82 -13.11
N GLY A 24 12.46 3.31 -12.91
CA GLY A 24 13.66 3.84 -13.58
C GLY A 24 13.62 3.69 -15.10
N ARG A 25 13.18 2.54 -15.60
CA ARG A 25 12.98 2.32 -17.04
C ARG A 25 11.91 3.23 -17.63
N ALA A 26 10.81 3.44 -16.91
CA ALA A 26 9.75 4.36 -17.35
C ALA A 26 10.26 5.81 -17.40
N ALA A 27 10.94 6.27 -16.33
CA ALA A 27 11.54 7.61 -16.28
C ALA A 27 12.53 7.83 -17.43
N ALA A 28 13.43 6.88 -17.67
CA ALA A 28 14.42 6.97 -18.75
C ALA A 28 13.77 7.07 -20.13
N ARG A 29 12.75 6.24 -20.41
CA ARG A 29 12.00 6.28 -21.68
C ARG A 29 11.31 7.61 -21.90
N VAL A 30 10.61 8.12 -20.88
CA VAL A 30 9.88 9.39 -20.98
C VAL A 30 10.82 10.57 -21.15
N LEU A 31 11.90 10.63 -20.38
CA LEU A 31 12.92 11.69 -20.49
C LEU A 31 13.60 11.70 -21.86
N ALA A 32 14.00 10.53 -22.37
CA ALA A 32 14.60 10.41 -23.71
C ALA A 32 13.60 10.86 -24.79
N GLY A 33 12.32 10.48 -24.67
CA GLY A 33 11.26 10.93 -25.56
C GLY A 33 11.01 12.44 -25.53
N ARG A 34 11.42 13.14 -24.47
CA ARG A 34 11.36 14.59 -24.30
C ARG A 34 12.67 15.30 -24.71
N GLY A 35 13.65 14.59 -25.28
CA GLY A 35 14.92 15.15 -25.77
C GLY A 35 16.05 15.20 -24.75
N ALA A 36 15.86 14.67 -23.54
CA ALA A 36 16.91 14.67 -22.52
C ALA A 36 18.07 13.73 -22.89
N ARG A 37 19.29 14.09 -22.48
CA ARG A 37 20.48 13.22 -22.57
C ARG A 37 20.53 12.31 -21.35
N VAL A 38 19.93 11.13 -21.46
CA VAL A 38 19.75 10.21 -20.33
C VAL A 38 20.93 9.24 -20.19
N THR A 39 21.49 9.16 -18.98
CA THR A 39 22.37 8.07 -18.54
C THR A 39 21.70 7.30 -17.41
N VAL A 40 21.43 6.01 -17.59
CA VAL A 40 20.91 5.13 -16.54
C VAL A 40 22.07 4.42 -15.85
N VAL A 41 22.00 4.32 -14.53
CA VAL A 41 22.99 3.65 -13.70
C VAL A 41 22.29 2.62 -12.81
N ASP A 42 22.72 1.34 -12.84
CA ASP A 42 22.25 0.31 -11.90
C ASP A 42 23.46 -0.42 -11.30
N ALA A 43 23.44 -0.61 -9.98
CA ALA A 43 24.51 -1.29 -9.25
C ALA A 43 24.60 -2.79 -9.60
N ARG A 44 23.58 -3.36 -10.27
CA ARG A 44 23.52 -4.77 -10.65
C ARG A 44 23.86 -4.95 -12.12
N ASP A 45 24.43 -6.11 -12.43
CA ASP A 45 24.75 -6.55 -13.80
C ASP A 45 24.35 -8.02 -14.02
N GLY A 46 23.04 -8.26 -14.02
CA GLY A 46 22.44 -9.56 -14.34
C GLY A 46 21.86 -9.62 -15.75
N ASP A 47 21.45 -10.82 -16.19
CA ASP A 47 20.87 -11.02 -17.52
C ASP A 47 19.61 -10.18 -17.76
N GLU A 48 18.76 -10.06 -16.74
CA GLU A 48 17.57 -9.20 -16.78
C GLU A 48 17.95 -7.73 -16.97
N GLN A 49 18.95 -7.24 -16.23
CA GLN A 49 19.42 -5.86 -16.34
C GLN A 49 20.04 -5.60 -17.71
N ARG A 50 20.81 -6.55 -18.26
CA ARG A 50 21.37 -6.44 -19.62
C ARG A 50 20.28 -6.41 -20.70
N ALA A 51 19.23 -7.22 -20.56
CA ALA A 51 18.10 -7.18 -21.48
C ALA A 51 17.38 -5.83 -21.45
N HIS A 52 17.16 -5.28 -20.25
CA HIS A 52 16.58 -3.95 -20.08
C HIS A 52 17.48 -2.82 -20.58
N ALA A 53 18.80 -2.94 -20.40
CA ALA A 53 19.76 -1.98 -20.92
C ALA A 53 19.68 -1.89 -22.45
N ALA A 54 19.70 -3.04 -23.13
CA ALA A 54 19.61 -3.10 -24.60
C ALA A 54 18.34 -2.42 -25.15
N GLU A 55 17.20 -2.55 -24.46
CA GLU A 55 15.96 -1.87 -24.85
C GLU A 55 16.08 -0.34 -24.78
N LEU A 56 16.74 0.18 -23.74
CA LEU A 56 16.94 1.62 -23.57
C LEU A 56 18.01 2.17 -24.51
N GLU A 57 19.09 1.43 -24.73
CA GLU A 57 20.16 1.78 -25.67
C GLU A 57 19.64 1.92 -27.10
N ALA A 58 18.71 1.05 -27.52
CA ALA A 58 18.02 1.17 -28.80
C ALA A 58 17.24 2.49 -28.96
N ARG A 59 16.97 3.20 -27.86
CA ARG A 59 16.30 4.51 -27.82
C ARG A 59 17.29 5.67 -27.57
N GLY A 60 18.59 5.43 -27.68
CA GLY A 60 19.64 6.45 -27.51
C GLY A 60 19.97 6.78 -26.05
N VAL A 61 19.53 5.95 -25.09
CA VAL A 61 19.87 6.10 -23.68
C VAL A 61 21.21 5.42 -23.40
N THR A 62 22.10 6.06 -22.65
CA THR A 62 23.34 5.42 -22.19
C THR A 62 23.06 4.61 -20.93
N VAL A 63 23.55 3.38 -20.81
CA VAL A 63 23.32 2.53 -19.61
C VAL A 63 24.66 2.07 -19.03
N ARG A 64 24.78 2.14 -17.70
CA ARG A 64 25.95 1.69 -16.93
C ARG A 64 25.49 0.67 -15.89
N LEU A 65 25.89 -0.58 -16.08
CA LEU A 65 25.58 -1.68 -15.16
C LEU A 65 26.78 -1.98 -14.25
N GLY A 66 26.52 -2.53 -13.08
CA GLY A 66 27.56 -2.89 -12.11
C GLY A 66 28.23 -1.67 -11.46
N ASP A 67 27.63 -0.50 -11.58
CA ASP A 67 28.13 0.75 -11.03
C ASP A 67 27.04 1.39 -10.19
N GLY A 68 27.28 1.55 -8.89
CA GLY A 68 26.41 2.30 -8.01
C GLY A 68 27.13 3.42 -7.26
N GLU A 69 28.36 3.69 -7.66
CA GLU A 69 29.25 4.57 -6.91
C GLU A 69 29.48 5.90 -7.62
N SER A 70 29.55 5.89 -8.96
CA SER A 70 30.03 7.05 -9.68
C SER A 70 28.93 7.82 -10.43
N LEU A 71 28.84 9.11 -10.12
CA LEU A 71 27.97 10.03 -10.83
C LEU A 71 28.49 10.25 -12.27
N PRO A 72 27.65 10.08 -13.32
CA PRO A 72 28.05 10.37 -14.69
C PRO A 72 28.51 11.82 -14.86
N ALA A 73 29.60 12.04 -15.60
CA ALA A 73 30.14 13.36 -15.83
C ALA A 73 29.14 14.26 -16.57
N GLY A 74 29.03 15.53 -16.14
CA GLY A 74 28.12 16.50 -16.73
C GLY A 74 26.65 16.28 -16.40
N THR A 75 26.31 15.47 -15.39
CA THR A 75 24.95 15.33 -14.87
C THR A 75 24.43 16.67 -14.33
N GLU A 76 23.21 17.04 -14.72
CA GLU A 76 22.53 18.28 -14.29
C GLU A 76 21.32 18.00 -13.40
N LEU A 77 20.78 16.78 -13.45
CA LEU A 77 19.66 16.29 -12.64
C LEU A 77 19.83 14.79 -12.36
N VAL A 78 19.52 14.35 -11.14
CA VAL A 78 19.39 12.93 -10.80
C VAL A 78 17.93 12.58 -10.57
N VAL A 79 17.46 11.52 -11.25
CA VAL A 79 16.16 10.88 -10.98
C VAL A 79 16.42 9.54 -10.32
N THR A 80 16.07 9.39 -9.05
CA THR A 80 16.37 8.19 -8.26
C THR A 80 15.16 7.29 -8.09
N SER A 81 15.40 5.98 -8.16
CA SER A 81 14.41 4.97 -7.82
C SER A 81 14.25 4.86 -6.29
N PRO A 82 13.03 4.58 -5.77
CA PRO A 82 12.77 4.51 -4.32
C PRO A 82 13.69 3.57 -3.52
N GLY A 83 14.26 2.54 -4.15
CA GLY A 83 15.14 1.56 -3.49
C GLY A 83 16.56 2.06 -3.18
N TRP A 84 16.99 3.20 -3.73
CA TRP A 84 18.31 3.77 -3.44
C TRP A 84 18.24 4.58 -2.15
N ARG A 85 19.09 4.23 -1.17
CA ARG A 85 19.20 5.00 0.07
C ARG A 85 19.87 6.34 -0.21
N PRO A 86 19.51 7.43 0.50
CA PRO A 86 20.09 8.75 0.26
C PRO A 86 21.61 8.82 0.45
N ASP A 87 22.19 7.92 1.24
CA ASP A 87 23.61 7.89 1.63
C ASP A 87 24.51 7.07 0.69
N VAL A 88 23.95 6.44 -0.35
CA VAL A 88 24.74 5.70 -1.35
C VAL A 88 25.69 6.64 -2.12
N PRO A 89 26.89 6.17 -2.52
CA PRO A 89 27.93 7.08 -3.00
C PRO A 89 27.54 7.93 -4.22
N LEU A 90 26.75 7.38 -5.16
CA LEU A 90 26.27 8.14 -6.32
C LEU A 90 25.37 9.32 -5.92
N LEU A 91 24.42 9.11 -5.01
CA LEU A 91 23.52 10.18 -4.56
C LEU A 91 24.24 11.17 -3.65
N ALA A 92 25.15 10.70 -2.79
CA ALA A 92 26.01 11.54 -1.98
C ALA A 92 26.90 12.45 -2.85
N ALA A 93 27.46 11.92 -3.94
CA ALA A 93 28.26 12.69 -4.90
C ALA A 93 27.42 13.75 -5.62
N ALA A 94 26.19 13.43 -6.04
CA ALA A 94 25.27 14.40 -6.63
C ALA A 94 24.93 15.53 -5.65
N ALA A 95 24.59 15.17 -4.40
CA ALA A 95 24.30 16.14 -3.35
C ALA A 95 25.50 17.04 -3.05
N ALA A 96 26.71 16.48 -2.96
CA ALA A 96 27.95 17.23 -2.75
C ALA A 96 28.28 18.19 -3.91
N ALA A 97 27.86 17.84 -5.13
CA ALA A 97 27.98 18.68 -6.31
C ALA A 97 26.86 19.72 -6.46
N GLY A 98 25.89 19.76 -5.53
CA GLY A 98 24.73 20.66 -5.60
C GLY A 98 23.75 20.31 -6.72
N ILE A 99 23.82 19.09 -7.25
CA ILE A 99 22.92 18.60 -8.29
C ILE A 99 21.60 18.18 -7.64
N GLU A 100 20.49 18.63 -8.22
CA GLU A 100 19.16 18.29 -7.73
C GLU A 100 18.91 16.78 -7.87
N ILE A 101 18.35 16.17 -6.82
CA ILE A 101 17.94 14.77 -6.80
C ILE A 101 16.43 14.74 -6.59
N ILE A 102 15.71 14.13 -7.54
CA ILE A 102 14.26 13.95 -7.48
C ILE A 102 13.89 12.47 -7.63
N GLY A 103 12.68 12.11 -7.20
CA GLY A 103 12.10 10.80 -7.44
C GLY A 103 11.32 10.74 -8.75
N GLU A 104 10.95 9.54 -9.17
CA GLU A 104 10.06 9.32 -10.33
C GLU A 104 8.69 10.01 -10.17
N VAL A 105 8.16 10.09 -8.95
CA VAL A 105 6.90 10.80 -8.65
C VAL A 105 7.02 12.31 -8.84
N GLU A 106 8.12 12.91 -8.37
CA GLU A 106 8.39 14.34 -8.55
C GLU A 106 8.63 14.65 -10.04
N LEU A 107 9.32 13.78 -10.76
CA LEU A 107 9.45 13.85 -12.21
C LEU A 107 8.06 13.83 -12.88
N ALA A 108 7.20 12.87 -12.53
CA ALA A 108 5.86 12.77 -13.08
C ALA A 108 5.04 14.05 -12.82
N TRP A 109 5.12 14.61 -11.61
CA TRP A 109 4.45 15.86 -11.27
C TRP A 109 4.86 17.03 -12.17
N ARG A 110 6.17 17.16 -12.46
CA ARG A 110 6.75 18.18 -13.33
C ARG A 110 6.50 17.93 -14.83
N LEU A 111 6.22 16.70 -15.23
CA LEU A 111 5.95 16.34 -16.64
C LEU A 111 4.51 16.60 -17.11
N ARG A 112 3.61 16.90 -16.18
CA ARG A 112 2.19 17.05 -16.46
C ARG A 112 1.90 18.26 -17.36
N PRO A 113 0.81 18.19 -18.16
CA PRO A 113 0.42 19.26 -19.06
C PRO A 113 0.09 20.56 -18.29
N GLY A 114 0.56 21.69 -18.77
CA GLY A 114 0.28 22.99 -18.15
C GLY A 114 1.10 24.16 -18.70
N GLY A 115 1.95 23.92 -19.71
CA GLY A 115 2.66 24.97 -20.41
C GLY A 115 1.76 25.75 -21.39
N PRO A 116 2.19 26.94 -21.85
CA PRO A 116 1.50 27.68 -22.89
C PRO A 116 1.34 26.83 -24.17
N GLY A 117 0.10 26.54 -24.57
CA GLY A 117 -0.21 25.73 -25.76
C GLY A 117 -0.57 24.26 -25.49
N GLU A 118 -0.51 23.80 -24.23
CA GLU A 118 -1.00 22.49 -23.81
C GLU A 118 -2.45 22.56 -23.33
N ARG A 119 -3.14 21.41 -23.22
CA ARG A 119 -4.54 21.35 -22.72
C ARG A 119 -4.64 22.07 -21.36
N PRO A 120 -5.69 22.88 -21.12
CA PRO A 120 -5.91 23.43 -19.79
C PRO A 120 -6.18 22.30 -18.79
N GLY A 121 -5.38 22.25 -17.73
CA GLY A 121 -5.57 21.40 -16.55
C GLY A 121 -4.94 20.01 -16.68
N ALA A 122 -3.79 19.81 -16.03
CA ALA A 122 -3.33 18.46 -15.69
C ALA A 122 -4.36 17.75 -14.81
N ALA A 123 -4.49 16.43 -14.98
CA ALA A 123 -5.31 15.60 -14.09
C ALA A 123 -4.93 15.87 -12.62
N PRO A 124 -5.88 16.30 -11.76
CA PRO A 124 -5.62 16.46 -10.35
C PRO A 124 -5.26 15.13 -9.70
N TRP A 125 -4.45 15.19 -8.67
CA TRP A 125 -4.01 14.02 -7.92
C TRP A 125 -4.74 13.98 -6.58
N LEU A 126 -5.32 12.82 -6.29
CA LEU A 126 -5.82 12.45 -4.96
C LEU A 126 -4.80 11.47 -4.36
N ALA A 127 -3.97 11.96 -3.44
CA ALA A 127 -2.74 11.28 -3.03
C ALA A 127 -2.88 10.55 -1.70
N ILE A 128 -2.34 9.33 -1.60
CA ILE A 128 -2.50 8.43 -0.46
C ILE A 128 -1.15 7.97 0.03
N THR A 129 -0.87 8.16 1.33
CA THR A 129 0.24 7.51 2.01
C THR A 129 -0.21 6.96 3.37
N GLY A 130 0.67 6.22 4.03
CA GLY A 130 0.41 5.54 5.30
C GLY A 130 1.35 4.34 5.47
N THR A 131 1.39 3.73 6.65
CA THR A 131 2.10 2.44 6.82
C THR A 131 1.28 1.34 6.13
N ASP A 132 -0.01 1.23 6.44
CA ASP A 132 -0.92 0.21 5.91
C ASP A 132 -2.14 0.80 5.17
N GLY A 133 -2.83 -0.04 4.41
CA GLY A 133 -4.11 0.29 3.76
C GLY A 133 -4.02 1.03 2.42
N LYS A 134 -2.86 1.60 2.08
CA LYS A 134 -2.63 2.41 0.86
C LYS A 134 -3.22 1.81 -0.42
N THR A 135 -2.86 0.56 -0.73
CA THR A 135 -3.30 -0.13 -1.95
C THR A 135 -4.80 -0.41 -1.95
N THR A 136 -5.39 -0.68 -0.79
CA THR A 136 -6.84 -0.84 -0.68
C THR A 136 -7.55 0.49 -0.92
N VAL A 137 -7.08 1.57 -0.28
CA VAL A 137 -7.66 2.91 -0.39
C VAL A 137 -7.56 3.46 -1.82
N VAL A 138 -6.40 3.39 -2.46
CA VAL A 138 -6.22 3.91 -3.83
C VAL A 138 -7.13 3.19 -4.83
N ARG A 139 -7.39 1.90 -4.62
CA ARG A 139 -8.28 1.09 -5.47
C ARG A 139 -9.76 1.36 -5.17
N MET A 140 -10.15 1.45 -3.91
CA MET A 140 -11.50 1.89 -3.52
C MET A 140 -11.81 3.27 -4.10
N LEU A 141 -10.86 4.20 -3.99
CA LEU A 141 -10.98 5.54 -4.57
C LEU A 141 -11.15 5.49 -6.09
N ALA A 142 -10.34 4.71 -6.80
CA ALA A 142 -10.48 4.54 -8.25
C ALA A 142 -11.88 3.99 -8.63
N CYS A 143 -12.42 3.04 -7.87
CA CYS A 143 -13.80 2.55 -8.06
C CYS A 143 -14.84 3.66 -7.84
N MET A 144 -14.70 4.49 -6.80
CA MET A 144 -15.61 5.61 -6.53
C MET A 144 -15.56 6.68 -7.62
N LEU A 145 -14.37 7.03 -8.11
CA LEU A 145 -14.18 8.00 -9.20
C LEU A 145 -14.79 7.48 -10.51
N THR A 146 -14.56 6.20 -10.83
CA THR A 146 -15.13 5.55 -12.01
C THR A 146 -16.66 5.46 -11.90
N ALA A 147 -17.20 5.16 -10.73
CA ALA A 147 -18.64 5.12 -10.48
C ALA A 147 -19.31 6.50 -10.63
N ALA A 148 -18.56 7.59 -10.40
CA ALA A 148 -19.01 8.96 -10.71
C ALA A 148 -18.88 9.35 -12.19
N GLY A 149 -18.37 8.44 -13.05
CA GLY A 149 -18.24 8.66 -14.48
C GLY A 149 -16.93 9.34 -14.90
N HIS A 150 -15.94 9.45 -14.02
CA HIS A 150 -14.62 9.98 -14.37
C HIS A 150 -13.71 8.91 -14.98
N ASP A 151 -12.90 9.29 -15.96
CA ASP A 151 -11.77 8.49 -16.41
C ASP A 151 -10.63 8.60 -15.37
N ALA A 152 -10.56 7.61 -14.47
CA ALA A 152 -9.68 7.62 -13.32
C ALA A 152 -8.77 6.39 -13.29
N LEU A 153 -7.51 6.58 -12.89
CA LEU A 153 -6.54 5.50 -12.76
C LEU A 153 -5.85 5.51 -11.39
N ALA A 154 -5.71 4.31 -10.81
CA ALA A 154 -4.85 4.07 -9.64
C ALA A 154 -3.39 3.91 -10.10
N VAL A 155 -2.51 4.78 -9.61
CA VAL A 155 -1.10 4.88 -10.06
C VAL A 155 -0.15 5.10 -8.88
N GLY A 156 1.16 5.14 -9.17
CA GLY A 156 2.22 5.41 -8.20
C GLY A 156 2.91 4.13 -7.78
N ASN A 157 2.80 3.74 -6.52
CA ASN A 157 3.36 2.47 -6.02
C ASN A 157 2.52 1.22 -6.42
N VAL A 158 1.52 1.40 -7.29
CA VAL A 158 0.64 0.36 -7.82
C VAL A 158 0.40 0.57 -9.32
N GLY A 159 0.12 -0.51 -10.04
CA GLY A 159 -0.31 -0.46 -11.43
C GLY A 159 0.72 0.18 -12.37
N THR A 160 0.25 1.13 -13.17
CA THR A 160 1.06 1.82 -14.19
C THR A 160 2.04 2.80 -13.55
N PRO A 161 3.31 2.86 -14.02
CA PRO A 161 4.26 3.91 -13.62
C PRO A 161 3.66 5.29 -13.80
N ILE A 162 3.76 6.16 -12.79
CA ILE A 162 3.04 7.43 -12.79
C ILE A 162 3.57 8.38 -13.87
N VAL A 163 4.87 8.32 -14.21
CA VAL A 163 5.45 9.08 -15.33
C VAL A 163 4.83 8.75 -16.70
N GLU A 164 4.26 7.56 -16.86
CA GLU A 164 3.52 7.19 -18.08
C GLU A 164 2.08 7.68 -17.99
N ALA A 165 1.42 7.47 -16.84
CA ALA A 165 0.03 7.86 -16.64
C ALA A 165 -0.21 9.37 -16.79
N VAL A 166 0.74 10.22 -16.37
CA VAL A 166 0.62 11.68 -16.51
C VAL A 166 0.64 12.20 -17.95
N ALA A 167 1.03 11.36 -18.91
CA ALA A 167 0.98 11.70 -20.33
C ALA A 167 -0.40 11.45 -20.95
N GLU A 168 -1.25 10.68 -20.27
CA GLU A 168 -2.58 10.28 -20.74
C GLU A 168 -3.67 11.26 -20.25
N PRO A 169 -4.80 11.38 -20.96
CA PRO A 169 -5.81 12.41 -20.72
C PRO A 169 -6.84 12.02 -19.64
N TYR A 170 -6.39 11.48 -18.50
CA TYR A 170 -7.26 11.13 -17.39
C TYR A 170 -7.93 12.36 -16.76
N ASP A 171 -9.15 12.19 -16.24
CA ASP A 171 -9.88 13.24 -15.52
C ASP A 171 -9.29 13.48 -14.12
N VAL A 172 -8.74 12.43 -13.50
CA VAL A 172 -8.22 12.43 -12.13
C VAL A 172 -7.33 11.20 -11.89
N LEU A 173 -6.29 11.35 -11.07
CA LEU A 173 -5.41 10.24 -10.69
C LEU A 173 -5.52 9.95 -9.20
N ALA A 174 -5.80 8.69 -8.86
CA ALA A 174 -5.67 8.16 -7.50
C ALA A 174 -4.23 7.69 -7.30
N VAL A 175 -3.47 8.34 -6.43
CA VAL A 175 -2.00 8.18 -6.38
C VAL A 175 -1.54 7.56 -5.07
N GLU A 176 -1.08 6.32 -5.11
CA GLU A 176 -0.40 5.69 -3.97
C GLU A 176 1.06 6.15 -3.88
N LEU A 177 1.45 6.73 -2.74
CA LEU A 177 2.79 7.21 -2.47
C LEU A 177 3.43 6.52 -1.25
N SER A 178 4.61 5.96 -1.45
CA SER A 178 5.48 5.47 -0.38
C SER A 178 6.22 6.64 0.31
N SER A 179 6.74 6.38 1.51
CA SER A 179 7.63 7.33 2.20
C SER A 179 8.91 7.63 1.42
N TYR A 180 9.39 6.66 0.63
CA TYR A 180 10.60 6.83 -0.19
C TYR A 180 10.35 7.79 -1.36
N GLN A 181 9.20 7.65 -2.03
CA GLN A 181 8.81 8.57 -3.10
C GLN A 181 8.61 9.98 -2.55
N LEU A 182 7.94 10.13 -1.41
CA LEU A 182 7.73 11.43 -0.78
C LEU A 182 9.04 12.06 -0.28
N HIS A 183 10.01 11.27 0.16
CA HIS A 183 11.34 11.78 0.54
C HIS A 183 11.95 12.60 -0.60
N TRP A 184 11.88 12.09 -1.84
CA TRP A 184 12.42 12.72 -3.05
C TRP A 184 11.44 13.63 -3.80
N SER A 185 10.37 14.08 -3.12
CA SER A 185 9.35 14.95 -3.68
C SER A 185 9.32 16.28 -2.96
N SER A 186 9.31 17.38 -3.72
CA SER A 186 9.46 18.75 -3.20
C SER A 186 8.40 19.71 -3.70
N SER A 187 7.76 19.43 -4.84
CA SER A 187 6.79 20.33 -5.48
C SER A 187 5.37 19.79 -5.59
N LEU A 188 5.13 18.55 -5.14
CA LEU A 188 3.79 17.95 -5.12
C LEU A 188 2.78 18.88 -4.45
N ALA A 189 1.65 19.09 -5.13
CA ALA A 189 0.53 19.90 -4.67
C ALA A 189 -0.81 19.22 -5.00
N PRO A 190 -1.06 18.02 -4.48
CA PRO A 190 -2.26 17.25 -4.80
C PRO A 190 -3.53 18.00 -4.41
N GLU A 191 -4.63 17.75 -5.11
CA GLU A 191 -5.91 18.41 -4.80
C GLU A 191 -6.42 18.00 -3.41
N ALA A 192 -6.31 16.71 -3.10
CA ALA A 192 -6.49 16.18 -1.76
C ALA A 192 -5.43 15.12 -1.46
N ALA A 193 -5.05 15.01 -0.19
CA ALA A 193 -4.08 14.03 0.27
C ALA A 193 -4.50 13.37 1.59
N VAL A 194 -4.05 12.14 1.84
CA VAL A 194 -4.26 11.44 3.12
C VAL A 194 -2.99 10.76 3.62
N VAL A 195 -2.78 10.81 4.93
CA VAL A 195 -1.90 9.93 5.70
C VAL A 195 -2.80 8.99 6.51
N LEU A 196 -2.91 7.72 6.10
CA LEU A 196 -3.89 6.77 6.65
C LEU A 196 -3.62 6.38 8.10
N ASN A 197 -2.34 6.14 8.42
CA ASN A 197 -1.86 5.68 9.71
C ASN A 197 -0.32 5.73 9.70
N VAL A 198 0.28 5.73 10.89
CA VAL A 198 1.73 5.66 11.03
C VAL A 198 2.11 4.65 12.12
N ALA A 199 2.82 3.61 11.71
CA ALA A 199 3.47 2.64 12.58
C ALA A 199 4.94 2.43 12.17
N PRO A 200 5.83 1.97 13.07
CA PRO A 200 7.23 1.73 12.77
C PRO A 200 7.43 0.82 11.55
N ASP A 201 8.08 1.35 10.52
CA ASP A 201 8.44 0.64 9.31
C ASP A 201 9.63 1.36 8.64
N HIS A 202 10.43 0.63 7.87
CA HIS A 202 11.51 1.19 7.03
C HIS A 202 12.53 2.12 7.75
N LEU A 203 12.72 1.94 9.06
CA LEU A 203 13.61 2.79 9.87
C LEU A 203 15.09 2.62 9.49
N ASP A 204 15.46 1.48 8.92
CA ASP A 204 16.77 1.22 8.31
C ASP A 204 17.08 2.18 7.14
N TRP A 205 16.04 2.59 6.41
CA TRP A 205 16.18 3.52 5.29
C TRP A 205 16.11 4.98 5.75
N HIS A 206 15.16 5.33 6.63
CA HIS A 206 14.94 6.71 7.08
C HIS A 206 15.85 7.14 8.23
N GLY A 207 16.46 6.20 8.95
CA GLY A 207 17.33 6.45 10.10
C GLY A 207 16.59 6.71 11.42
N SER A 208 15.38 7.27 11.39
CA SER A 208 14.55 7.49 12.58
C SER A 208 13.06 7.50 12.27
N MET A 209 12.24 7.35 13.32
CA MET A 209 10.78 7.48 13.22
C MET A 209 10.37 8.90 12.78
N ASP A 210 11.04 9.93 13.31
CA ASP A 210 10.76 11.32 12.96
C ASP A 210 11.01 11.61 11.47
N ALA A 211 12.09 11.05 10.91
CA ALA A 211 12.38 11.16 9.48
C ALA A 211 11.34 10.44 8.62
N TYR A 212 10.89 9.26 9.05
CA TYR A 212 9.83 8.50 8.37
C TYR A 212 8.48 9.24 8.38
N VAL A 213 8.09 9.78 9.54
CA VAL A 213 6.88 10.59 9.72
C VAL A 213 6.96 11.87 8.90
N GLY A 214 8.09 12.59 8.99
CA GLY A 214 8.33 13.82 8.23
C GLY A 214 8.29 13.59 6.72
N ALA A 215 8.83 12.46 6.23
CA ALA A 215 8.73 12.10 4.82
C ALA A 215 7.27 11.92 4.37
N LYS A 216 6.42 11.23 5.15
CA LYS A 216 4.99 11.12 4.84
C LYS A 216 4.27 12.46 4.90
N GLY A 217 4.58 13.29 5.89
CA GLY A 217 3.97 14.61 6.09
C GLY A 217 4.13 15.56 4.90
N LYS A 218 5.19 15.40 4.09
CA LYS A 218 5.39 16.18 2.85
C LYS A 218 4.20 16.14 1.90
N ILE A 219 3.37 15.08 1.95
CA ILE A 219 2.16 14.96 1.11
C ILE A 219 1.17 16.12 1.35
N TYR A 220 1.16 16.72 2.53
CA TYR A 220 0.28 17.83 2.88
C TYR A 220 0.85 19.21 2.57
N ALA A 221 2.14 19.32 2.23
CA ALA A 221 2.84 20.61 2.19
C ALA A 221 2.19 21.66 1.27
N ARG A 222 1.54 21.20 0.19
CA ARG A 222 0.85 22.05 -0.78
C ARG A 222 -0.50 21.45 -1.21
N CYS A 223 -1.08 20.56 -0.40
CA CYS A 223 -2.36 19.95 -0.78
C CYS A 223 -3.52 20.93 -0.62
N GLY A 224 -4.57 20.77 -1.43
CA GLY A 224 -5.81 21.54 -1.26
C GLY A 224 -6.59 21.13 -0.01
N VAL A 225 -6.81 19.82 0.18
CA VAL A 225 -7.47 19.22 1.34
C VAL A 225 -6.60 18.16 1.99
N ALA A 226 -6.33 18.30 3.29
CA ALA A 226 -5.65 17.28 4.09
C ALA A 226 -6.68 16.38 4.80
N VAL A 227 -6.85 15.16 4.30
CA VAL A 227 -7.63 14.12 4.96
C VAL A 227 -6.75 13.42 5.99
N TYR A 228 -7.21 13.21 7.21
CA TYR A 228 -6.42 12.54 8.26
C TYR A 228 -7.24 11.53 9.05
N ASN A 229 -6.56 10.55 9.65
CA ASN A 229 -7.19 9.58 10.54
C ASN A 229 -7.32 10.19 11.94
N ALA A 230 -8.54 10.46 12.39
CA ALA A 230 -8.80 11.03 13.71
C ALA A 230 -8.68 10.01 14.86
N ASP A 231 -8.44 8.74 14.52
CA ASP A 231 -8.12 7.66 15.47
C ASP A 231 -6.60 7.34 15.51
N ASP A 232 -5.76 8.09 14.78
CA ASP A 232 -4.29 7.99 14.82
C ASP A 232 -3.68 9.37 15.11
N ASP A 233 -3.11 9.52 16.31
CA ASP A 233 -2.56 10.79 16.79
C ASP A 233 -1.47 11.35 15.86
N THR A 234 -0.67 10.50 15.22
CA THR A 234 0.41 10.95 14.32
C THR A 234 -0.16 11.46 13.01
N SER A 235 -1.15 10.76 12.44
CA SER A 235 -1.87 11.22 11.25
C SER A 235 -2.57 12.55 11.50
N ALA A 236 -3.26 12.69 12.63
CA ALA A 236 -3.93 13.93 13.02
C ALA A 236 -2.94 15.09 13.20
N ALA A 237 -1.83 14.87 13.91
CA ALA A 237 -0.80 15.88 14.13
C ALA A 237 -0.17 16.39 12.81
N LEU A 238 0.10 15.48 11.85
CA LEU A 238 0.64 15.85 10.55
C LEU A 238 -0.27 16.82 9.76
N ALA A 239 -1.59 16.79 10.00
CA ALA A 239 -2.56 17.62 9.30
C ALA A 239 -2.83 18.99 9.97
N GLU A 240 -2.28 19.27 11.16
CA GLU A 240 -2.57 20.50 11.93
C GLU A 240 -2.19 21.80 11.22
N GLY A 241 -1.22 21.75 10.28
CA GLY A 241 -0.79 22.91 9.49
C GLY A 241 -1.56 23.13 8.18
N ALA A 242 -2.49 22.25 7.81
CA ALA A 242 -3.20 22.34 6.54
C ALA A 242 -4.31 23.40 6.57
N GLY A 243 -4.51 24.12 5.45
CA GLY A 243 -5.53 25.16 5.35
C GLY A 243 -6.97 24.61 5.46
N ARG A 244 -7.23 23.46 4.82
CA ARG A 244 -8.49 22.70 4.96
C ARG A 244 -8.17 21.27 5.35
N ARG A 245 -8.78 20.82 6.46
CA ARG A 245 -8.59 19.47 7.00
C ARG A 245 -9.92 18.73 7.13
N VAL A 246 -9.91 17.43 6.88
CA VAL A 246 -11.07 16.54 7.02
C VAL A 246 -10.65 15.28 7.75
N GLY A 247 -11.30 14.98 8.88
CA GLY A 247 -11.01 13.76 9.63
C GLY A 247 -11.80 12.57 9.10
N PHE A 248 -11.28 11.36 9.28
CA PHE A 248 -12.09 10.15 9.25
C PHE A 248 -11.91 9.35 10.55
N THR A 249 -12.96 8.68 11.01
CA THR A 249 -12.95 7.90 12.26
C THR A 249 -13.90 6.71 12.20
N LEU A 250 -13.61 5.65 12.94
CA LEU A 250 -14.54 4.53 13.16
C LEU A 250 -15.64 4.85 14.19
N ARG A 251 -15.66 6.07 14.72
CA ARG A 251 -16.65 6.56 15.69
C ARG A 251 -17.69 7.44 15.01
N MET A 252 -18.65 7.92 15.79
CA MET A 252 -19.60 8.95 15.35
C MET A 252 -18.83 10.23 14.94
N PRO A 253 -18.96 10.69 13.68
CA PRO A 253 -18.18 11.82 13.19
C PRO A 253 -18.64 13.15 13.79
N ARG A 254 -17.68 14.06 13.99
CA ARG A 254 -17.92 15.48 14.29
C ARG A 254 -18.09 16.29 13.00
N PRO A 255 -18.53 17.56 13.07
CA PRO A 255 -18.48 18.46 11.91
C PRO A 255 -17.04 18.53 11.34
N GLY A 256 -16.90 18.36 10.03
CA GLY A 256 -15.60 18.26 9.37
C GLY A 256 -15.01 16.84 9.31
N GLU A 257 -15.76 15.81 9.71
CA GLU A 257 -15.32 14.42 9.70
C GLU A 257 -16.27 13.50 8.91
N LEU A 258 -15.71 12.41 8.40
CA LEU A 258 -16.44 11.21 7.99
C LEU A 258 -16.34 10.16 9.09
N GLY A 259 -17.38 9.37 9.31
CA GLY A 259 -17.32 8.31 10.32
C GLY A 259 -18.45 7.31 10.27
N VAL A 260 -18.66 6.59 11.37
CA VAL A 260 -19.64 5.50 11.45
C VAL A 260 -20.76 5.88 12.41
N VAL A 261 -22.01 5.74 11.97
CA VAL A 261 -23.21 5.85 12.79
C VAL A 261 -24.02 4.58 12.60
N GLU A 262 -24.18 3.80 13.67
CA GLU A 262 -24.79 2.47 13.60
C GLU A 262 -24.11 1.59 12.55
N ASP A 263 -24.82 1.22 11.48
CA ASP A 263 -24.32 0.40 10.37
C ASP A 263 -24.03 1.22 9.10
N LEU A 264 -23.92 2.54 9.20
CA LEU A 264 -23.74 3.46 8.08
C LEU A 264 -22.40 4.21 8.14
N LEU A 265 -21.78 4.39 6.97
CA LEU A 265 -20.72 5.37 6.74
C LEU A 265 -21.38 6.72 6.45
N VAL A 266 -20.94 7.76 7.17
CA VAL A 266 -21.60 9.07 7.19
C VAL A 266 -20.59 10.19 6.92
N ASP A 267 -20.97 11.15 6.09
CA ASP A 267 -20.24 12.38 5.77
C ASP A 267 -20.83 13.58 6.52
N ARG A 268 -20.01 14.21 7.36
CA ARG A 268 -20.30 15.51 7.99
C ARG A 268 -19.25 16.55 7.64
N ALA A 269 -18.46 16.35 6.60
CA ALA A 269 -17.37 17.22 6.18
C ALA A 269 -17.70 18.03 4.93
N PHE A 270 -18.46 17.47 3.99
CA PHE A 270 -18.71 18.08 2.67
C PHE A 270 -20.17 18.50 2.46
N THR A 271 -20.98 18.50 3.51
CA THR A 271 -22.38 18.99 3.47
C THR A 271 -22.43 20.52 3.56
N ASP A 272 -23.52 21.14 3.10
CA ASP A 272 -23.75 22.59 3.21
C ASP A 272 -23.74 23.14 4.65
N ASP A 273 -24.13 22.32 5.63
CA ASP A 273 -24.08 22.66 7.06
C ASP A 273 -23.58 21.47 7.90
N PRO A 274 -22.25 21.30 8.02
CA PRO A 274 -21.60 20.23 8.80
C PRO A 274 -22.05 20.13 10.27
N ALA A 275 -22.56 21.22 10.84
CA ALA A 275 -22.98 21.27 12.23
C ALA A 275 -24.33 20.58 12.46
N SER A 276 -25.24 20.68 11.50
CA SER A 276 -26.61 20.16 11.62
C SER A 276 -26.99 19.06 10.63
N ARG A 277 -26.18 18.85 9.58
CA ARG A 277 -26.42 17.88 8.52
C ARG A 277 -25.38 16.76 8.50
N ALA A 278 -25.81 15.65 7.93
CA ALA A 278 -25.03 14.46 7.70
C ALA A 278 -25.57 13.78 6.43
N GLU A 279 -24.70 13.27 5.58
CA GLU A 279 -25.06 12.51 4.39
C GLU A 279 -24.65 11.05 4.55
N GLU A 280 -25.54 10.14 4.18
CA GLU A 280 -25.25 8.71 4.16
C GLU A 280 -24.43 8.37 2.90
N LEU A 281 -23.24 7.82 3.11
CA LEU A 281 -22.36 7.40 2.02
C LEU A 281 -22.65 5.96 1.60
N ALA A 282 -22.67 5.03 2.55
CA ALA A 282 -22.82 3.60 2.30
C ALA A 282 -23.20 2.86 3.58
N ALA A 283 -23.62 1.60 3.47
CA ALA A 283 -23.73 0.71 4.62
C ALA A 283 -22.38 0.02 4.89
N LEU A 284 -22.13 -0.40 6.13
CA LEU A 284 -20.97 -1.23 6.49
C LEU A 284 -20.90 -2.52 5.65
N ALA A 285 -22.05 -3.07 5.27
CA ALA A 285 -22.17 -4.25 4.41
C ALA A 285 -21.71 -4.02 2.96
N ASP A 286 -21.60 -2.76 2.52
CA ASP A 286 -21.04 -2.39 1.22
C ASP A 286 -19.48 -2.44 1.25
N VAL A 287 -18.85 -2.49 2.43
CA VAL A 287 -17.38 -2.60 2.57
C VAL A 287 -16.97 -4.07 2.62
N ARG A 288 -16.28 -4.54 1.58
CA ARG A 288 -15.87 -5.94 1.44
C ARG A 288 -14.35 -6.09 1.28
N PRO A 289 -13.69 -7.00 2.03
CA PRO A 289 -14.25 -7.75 3.16
C PRO A 289 -14.48 -6.82 4.35
N TYR A 290 -15.52 -7.10 5.12
CA TYR A 290 -15.82 -6.33 6.31
C TYR A 290 -14.72 -6.54 7.35
N ALA A 291 -14.02 -5.46 7.70
CA ALA A 291 -13.05 -5.42 8.78
C ALA A 291 -12.91 -3.95 9.23
N PRO A 292 -12.66 -3.67 10.52
CA PRO A 292 -12.53 -2.30 11.02
C PRO A 292 -11.53 -1.45 10.22
N HIS A 293 -10.37 -2.03 9.85
CA HIS A 293 -9.37 -1.33 9.03
C HIS A 293 -9.85 -1.08 7.59
N ASN A 294 -10.70 -1.94 7.02
CA ASN A 294 -11.30 -1.70 5.70
C ASN A 294 -12.41 -0.66 5.74
N VAL A 295 -13.14 -0.54 6.86
CA VAL A 295 -14.07 0.56 7.08
C VAL A 295 -13.30 1.89 7.16
N ALA A 296 -12.18 1.92 7.88
CA ALA A 296 -11.29 3.09 7.92
C ALA A 296 -10.73 3.43 6.53
N ASN A 297 -10.30 2.42 5.75
CA ASN A 297 -9.87 2.59 4.37
C ASN A 297 -10.99 3.16 3.48
N ALA A 298 -12.22 2.65 3.62
CA ALA A 298 -13.39 3.11 2.87
C ALA A 298 -13.72 4.58 3.20
N LEU A 299 -13.68 4.97 4.48
CA LEU A 299 -13.89 6.35 4.91
C LEU A 299 -12.80 7.29 4.39
N ALA A 300 -11.53 6.85 4.39
CA ALA A 300 -10.42 7.64 3.83
C ALA A 300 -10.56 7.82 2.31
N ALA A 301 -10.89 6.75 1.57
CA ALA A 301 -11.16 6.81 0.14
C ALA A 301 -12.37 7.71 -0.16
N ALA A 302 -13.45 7.57 0.61
CA ALA A 302 -14.62 8.44 0.49
C ALA A 302 -14.26 9.90 0.77
N ALA A 303 -13.50 10.22 1.81
CA ALA A 303 -13.09 11.60 2.10
C ALA A 303 -12.32 12.24 0.94
N LEU A 304 -11.42 11.50 0.29
CA LEU A 304 -10.71 11.97 -0.92
C LEU A 304 -11.67 12.15 -2.10
N ALA A 305 -12.56 11.20 -2.34
CA ALA A 305 -13.56 11.27 -3.41
C ALA A 305 -14.48 12.48 -3.21
N ARG A 306 -14.96 12.69 -1.99
CA ARG A 306 -15.82 13.81 -1.59
C ARG A 306 -15.08 15.16 -1.70
N ALA A 307 -13.78 15.19 -1.40
CA ALA A 307 -12.95 16.38 -1.62
C ALA A 307 -12.87 16.78 -3.10
N PHE A 308 -12.90 15.81 -4.01
CA PHE A 308 -12.94 16.01 -5.46
C PHE A 308 -14.35 16.34 -6.00
N GLY A 309 -15.40 16.17 -5.19
CA GLY A 309 -16.79 16.42 -5.57
C GLY A 309 -17.57 15.18 -6.02
N VAL A 310 -17.06 13.97 -5.76
CA VAL A 310 -17.81 12.72 -5.99
C VAL A 310 -19.07 12.71 -5.12
N PRO A 311 -20.26 12.41 -5.66
CA PRO A 311 -21.50 12.42 -4.89
C PRO A 311 -21.66 11.12 -4.03
N PRO A 312 -22.51 11.07 -2.99
CA PRO A 312 -22.58 9.96 -2.01
C PRO A 312 -23.00 8.60 -2.59
N GLU A 313 -23.97 8.60 -3.47
CA GLU A 313 -24.42 7.48 -4.30
C GLU A 313 -23.31 6.87 -5.18
N ALA A 314 -22.42 7.68 -5.77
CA ALA A 314 -21.24 7.18 -6.48
C ALA A 314 -20.19 6.59 -5.52
N VAL A 315 -20.03 7.16 -4.32
CA VAL A 315 -19.20 6.54 -3.26
C VAL A 315 -19.73 5.15 -2.91
N ARG A 316 -21.05 5.00 -2.72
CA ARG A 316 -21.68 3.70 -2.45
C ARG A 316 -21.43 2.69 -3.54
N GLU A 317 -21.65 3.07 -4.79
CA GLU A 317 -21.48 2.17 -5.94
C GLU A 317 -20.00 1.81 -6.14
N GLY A 318 -19.09 2.75 -5.91
CA GLY A 318 -17.65 2.50 -5.87
C GLY A 318 -17.25 1.45 -4.83
N LEU A 319 -17.81 1.51 -3.63
CA LEU A 319 -17.56 0.50 -2.59
C LEU A 319 -18.11 -0.88 -2.97
N ARG A 320 -19.31 -0.94 -3.56
CA ARG A 320 -19.92 -2.20 -4.01
C ARG A 320 -19.17 -2.86 -5.16
N SER A 321 -18.60 -2.06 -6.05
CA SER A 321 -17.83 -2.54 -7.21
C SER A 321 -16.38 -2.90 -6.86
N PHE A 322 -15.89 -2.50 -5.69
CA PHE A 322 -14.54 -2.83 -5.25
C PHE A 322 -14.39 -4.33 -5.00
N VAL A 323 -13.41 -4.92 -5.68
CA VAL A 323 -13.00 -6.32 -5.48
C VAL A 323 -11.58 -6.33 -4.89
N PRO A 324 -11.39 -6.81 -3.65
CA PRO A 324 -10.07 -6.98 -3.04
C PRO A 324 -9.15 -7.83 -3.92
N ASP A 325 -7.84 -7.57 -3.84
CA ASP A 325 -6.87 -8.47 -4.47
C ASP A 325 -6.93 -9.86 -3.80
N PRO A 326 -6.60 -10.92 -4.55
CA PRO A 326 -6.39 -12.24 -3.96
C PRO A 326 -5.46 -12.18 -2.74
N HIS A 327 -5.70 -13.06 -1.77
CA HIS A 327 -4.88 -13.22 -0.56
C HIS A 327 -4.85 -12.02 0.40
N ARG A 328 -5.86 -11.13 0.36
CA ARG A 328 -6.07 -10.03 1.31
C ARG A 328 -7.42 -10.18 2.01
N ILE A 329 -7.43 -10.89 3.15
CA ILE A 329 -8.65 -11.25 3.89
C ILE A 329 -9.70 -11.85 2.93
N GLN A 330 -9.23 -12.73 2.05
CA GLN A 330 -10.04 -13.37 1.02
C GLN A 330 -10.82 -14.50 1.67
N HIS A 331 -12.15 -14.39 1.70
CA HIS A 331 -13.00 -15.51 2.05
C HIS A 331 -12.86 -16.62 0.99
N VAL A 332 -12.53 -17.83 1.44
CA VAL A 332 -12.34 -19.00 0.57
C VAL A 332 -13.59 -19.88 0.58
N ALA A 333 -14.04 -20.31 1.76
CA ALA A 333 -15.21 -21.17 1.93
C ALA A 333 -15.73 -21.16 3.37
N ASP A 334 -17.01 -21.51 3.53
CA ASP A 334 -17.60 -21.92 4.81
C ASP A 334 -17.70 -23.45 4.83
N ILE A 335 -17.05 -24.11 5.80
CA ILE A 335 -17.07 -25.58 5.94
C ILE A 335 -17.50 -25.92 7.36
N ALA A 336 -18.59 -26.68 7.51
CA ALA A 336 -19.15 -27.07 8.81
C ALA A 336 -19.37 -25.90 9.79
N GLY A 337 -19.77 -24.73 9.26
CA GLY A 337 -19.99 -23.50 10.05
C GLY A 337 -18.72 -22.76 10.46
N VAL A 338 -17.56 -23.10 9.89
CA VAL A 338 -16.27 -22.42 10.07
C VAL A 338 -15.91 -21.66 8.80
N ALA A 339 -15.57 -20.38 8.93
CA ALA A 339 -15.12 -19.56 7.82
C ALA A 339 -13.61 -19.75 7.59
N TYR A 340 -13.19 -19.94 6.33
CA TYR A 340 -11.79 -20.07 5.94
C TYR A 340 -11.33 -18.84 5.18
N VAL A 341 -10.34 -18.14 5.73
CA VAL A 341 -9.92 -16.82 5.23
C VAL A 341 -8.43 -16.83 4.90
N ASN A 342 -8.12 -16.43 3.68
CA ASN A 342 -6.78 -16.30 3.15
C ASN A 342 -6.30 -14.84 3.23
N ASP A 343 -5.36 -14.57 4.13
CA ASP A 343 -4.65 -13.30 4.21
C ASP A 343 -3.13 -13.51 4.13
N SER A 344 -2.68 -14.35 3.18
CA SER A 344 -1.26 -14.69 3.00
C SER A 344 -0.36 -13.45 2.79
N LYS A 345 -0.92 -12.29 2.41
CA LYS A 345 -0.19 -11.03 2.28
C LYS A 345 0.22 -10.40 3.63
N ALA A 346 -0.38 -10.81 4.75
CA ALA A 346 -0.05 -10.36 6.10
C ALA A 346 1.30 -10.90 6.59
N THR A 347 2.38 -10.42 5.99
CA THR A 347 3.77 -10.88 6.21
C THR A 347 4.52 -10.01 7.23
N GLN A 348 3.78 -9.29 8.07
CA GLN A 348 4.30 -8.34 9.07
C GLN A 348 3.39 -8.35 10.32
N PRO A 349 3.91 -8.04 11.53
CA PRO A 349 3.11 -8.05 12.76
C PRO A 349 1.88 -7.13 12.72
N HIS A 350 2.02 -5.88 12.24
CA HIS A 350 0.90 -4.95 12.14
C HIS A 350 -0.19 -5.45 11.18
N ALA A 351 0.20 -6.04 10.05
CA ALA A 351 -0.74 -6.58 9.07
C ALA A 351 -1.49 -7.81 9.62
N ALA A 352 -0.77 -8.70 10.31
CA ALA A 352 -1.39 -9.85 10.98
C ALA A 352 -2.34 -9.40 12.11
N ALA A 353 -1.96 -8.38 12.90
CA ALA A 353 -2.83 -7.81 13.93
C ALA A 353 -4.14 -7.26 13.34
N ALA A 354 -4.04 -6.49 12.24
CA ALA A 354 -5.21 -5.93 11.56
C ALA A 354 -6.15 -7.02 11.02
N SER A 355 -5.60 -8.13 10.52
CA SER A 355 -6.35 -9.30 10.06
C SER A 355 -7.06 -10.02 11.20
N LEU A 356 -6.32 -10.32 12.29
CA LEU A 356 -6.86 -10.99 13.47
C LEU A 356 -7.95 -10.18 14.16
N ALA A 357 -7.83 -8.85 14.18
CA ALA A 357 -8.82 -7.96 14.76
C ALA A 357 -10.16 -7.94 14.02
N ALA A 358 -10.22 -8.45 12.77
CA ALA A 358 -11.45 -8.53 11.99
C ALA A 358 -12.41 -9.64 12.47
N TYR A 359 -11.94 -10.56 13.32
CA TYR A 359 -12.68 -11.74 13.75
C TYR A 359 -12.75 -11.83 15.29
N GLU A 360 -13.84 -12.39 15.81
CA GLU A 360 -14.05 -12.56 17.25
C GLU A 360 -13.35 -13.82 17.79
N SER A 361 -13.40 -14.93 17.06
CA SER A 361 -12.74 -16.19 17.42
C SER A 361 -11.97 -16.79 16.24
N VAL A 362 -10.69 -17.06 16.44
CA VAL A 362 -9.75 -17.42 15.37
C VAL A 362 -8.93 -18.66 15.70
N VAL A 363 -8.85 -19.60 14.75
CA VAL A 363 -7.73 -20.54 14.66
C VAL A 363 -6.67 -19.94 13.74
N TRP A 364 -5.55 -19.53 14.32
CA TRP A 364 -4.54 -18.74 13.63
C TRP A 364 -3.50 -19.63 12.96
N ILE A 365 -3.34 -19.51 11.63
CA ILE A 365 -2.23 -20.13 10.91
C ILE A 365 -1.12 -19.08 10.78
N ALA A 366 -0.02 -19.32 11.50
CA ALA A 366 1.11 -18.40 11.66
C ALA A 366 2.42 -19.04 11.20
N GLY A 367 3.35 -18.26 10.62
CA GLY A 367 4.62 -18.84 10.18
C GLY A 367 5.41 -18.05 9.14
N GLY A 368 6.58 -18.59 8.84
CA GLY A 368 7.49 -18.07 7.81
C GLY A 368 8.76 -17.43 8.39
N LEU A 369 9.26 -16.40 7.70
CA LEU A 369 10.45 -15.63 8.06
C LEU A 369 10.07 -14.31 8.72
N LEU A 370 10.35 -14.16 10.02
CA LEU A 370 10.10 -12.94 10.79
C LEU A 370 11.15 -11.85 10.54
N LYS A 371 12.31 -12.19 9.95
CA LYS A 371 13.39 -11.22 9.64
C LYS A 371 13.82 -10.35 10.84
N GLY A 372 13.86 -10.96 12.02
CA GLY A 372 14.25 -10.28 13.27
C GLY A 372 13.13 -9.50 13.97
N LEU A 373 11.93 -9.45 13.40
CA LEU A 373 10.78 -8.80 14.03
C LEU A 373 10.35 -9.55 15.29
N ASP A 374 9.84 -8.79 16.25
CA ASP A 374 9.19 -9.28 17.45
C ASP A 374 7.68 -9.45 17.21
N VAL A 375 7.08 -10.46 17.86
CA VAL A 375 5.66 -10.80 17.78
C VAL A 375 4.99 -10.80 19.16
N ASP A 376 5.71 -10.43 20.22
CA ASP A 376 5.19 -10.43 21.59
C ASP A 376 3.93 -9.56 21.76
N ASP A 377 3.96 -8.32 21.28
CA ASP A 377 2.80 -7.42 21.37
C ASP A 377 1.64 -7.85 20.47
N LEU A 378 1.95 -8.42 19.29
CA LEU A 378 0.94 -9.02 18.42
C LEU A 378 0.18 -10.11 19.17
N VAL A 379 0.89 -11.09 19.74
CA VAL A 379 0.27 -12.19 20.48
C VAL A 379 -0.51 -11.68 21.68
N ARG A 380 0.05 -10.75 22.45
CA ARG A 380 -0.64 -10.13 23.60
C ARG A 380 -1.96 -9.50 23.19
N SER A 381 -1.99 -8.81 22.06
CA SER A 381 -3.19 -8.10 21.57
C SER A 381 -4.29 -9.03 21.06
N CYS A 382 -3.93 -10.21 20.52
CA CYS A 382 -4.89 -11.14 19.92
C CYS A 382 -5.23 -12.34 20.81
N ALA A 383 -4.51 -12.56 21.91
CA ALA A 383 -4.64 -13.73 22.79
C ALA A 383 -6.10 -14.09 23.14
N GLY A 384 -6.91 -13.09 23.52
CA GLY A 384 -8.32 -13.30 23.91
C GLY A 384 -9.25 -13.78 22.78
N ARG A 385 -8.80 -13.75 21.53
CA ARG A 385 -9.56 -14.17 20.33
C ARG A 385 -9.11 -15.53 19.81
N LEU A 386 -7.97 -16.04 20.25
CA LEU A 386 -7.40 -17.27 19.71
C LEU A 386 -8.10 -18.51 20.29
N ARG A 387 -8.77 -19.27 19.43
CA ARG A 387 -9.22 -20.64 19.72
C ARG A 387 -8.05 -21.62 19.74
N GLY A 388 -7.06 -21.38 18.89
CA GLY A 388 -5.88 -22.21 18.70
C GLY A 388 -4.93 -21.59 17.69
N ALA A 389 -3.72 -22.13 17.59
CA ALA A 389 -2.73 -21.73 16.59
C ALA A 389 -2.09 -22.95 15.91
N VAL A 390 -1.92 -22.88 14.60
CA VAL A 390 -1.16 -23.85 13.81
C VAL A 390 0.06 -23.14 13.24
N LEU A 391 1.24 -23.62 13.59
CA LEU A 391 2.50 -22.96 13.26
C LEU A 391 3.23 -23.69 12.15
N MET A 392 3.76 -22.94 11.19
CA MET A 392 4.50 -23.46 10.04
C MET A 392 5.76 -22.64 9.74
N GLY A 393 6.68 -23.22 8.96
CA GLY A 393 7.85 -22.51 8.46
C GLY A 393 8.99 -22.33 9.46
N ARG A 394 10.00 -21.56 9.05
CA ARG A 394 11.32 -21.51 9.69
C ARG A 394 11.29 -20.90 11.09
N ASP A 395 10.62 -19.78 11.28
CA ASP A 395 10.64 -19.05 12.57
C ASP A 395 9.49 -19.43 13.51
N ARG A 396 8.77 -20.53 13.23
CA ARG A 396 7.62 -21.00 14.03
C ARG A 396 7.89 -21.11 15.53
N ARG A 397 9.11 -21.51 15.93
CA ARG A 397 9.50 -21.62 17.35
C ARG A 397 9.42 -20.29 18.08
N ARG A 398 9.78 -19.18 17.42
CA ARG A 398 9.72 -17.84 18.03
C ARG A 398 8.26 -17.43 18.29
N ILE A 399 7.35 -17.80 17.39
CA ILE A 399 5.91 -17.58 17.56
C ILE A 399 5.36 -18.47 18.67
N ALA A 400 5.77 -19.74 18.73
CA ALA A 400 5.41 -20.65 19.81
C ALA A 400 5.84 -20.13 21.19
N GLU A 401 7.06 -19.60 21.30
CA GLU A 401 7.59 -19.00 22.53
C GLU A 401 6.83 -17.73 22.95
N ALA A 402 6.38 -16.92 22.00
CA ALA A 402 5.51 -15.77 22.28
C ALA A 402 4.11 -16.20 22.73
N LEU A 403 3.51 -17.19 22.07
CA LEU A 403 2.23 -17.80 22.47
C LEU A 403 2.31 -18.39 23.87
N ALA A 404 3.37 -19.15 24.19
CA ALA A 404 3.56 -19.71 25.52
C ALA A 404 3.70 -18.64 26.61
N ARG A 405 4.28 -17.47 26.29
CA ARG A 405 4.45 -16.35 27.24
C ARG A 405 3.17 -15.55 27.45
N HIS A 406 2.42 -15.24 26.39
CA HIS A 406 1.32 -14.27 26.46
C HIS A 406 -0.07 -14.88 26.24
N ALA A 407 -0.16 -16.13 25.81
CA ALA A 407 -1.40 -16.86 25.57
C ALA A 407 -1.28 -18.36 25.94
N PRO A 408 -0.85 -18.70 27.17
CA PRO A 408 -0.48 -20.07 27.56
C PRO A 408 -1.62 -21.10 27.46
N ASP A 409 -2.87 -20.64 27.51
CA ASP A 409 -4.06 -21.50 27.44
C ASP A 409 -4.50 -21.81 25.99
N VAL A 410 -3.87 -21.17 24.99
CA VAL A 410 -4.19 -21.39 23.57
C VAL A 410 -3.54 -22.69 23.09
N PRO A 411 -4.32 -23.67 22.58
CA PRO A 411 -3.76 -24.86 21.96
C PRO A 411 -2.87 -24.52 20.76
N VAL A 412 -1.66 -25.07 20.72
CA VAL A 412 -0.69 -24.85 19.64
C VAL A 412 -0.31 -26.17 18.98
N VAL A 413 -0.43 -26.23 17.65
CA VAL A 413 0.08 -27.33 16.82
C VAL A 413 1.30 -26.84 16.04
N ASP A 414 2.46 -27.45 16.26
CA ASP A 414 3.70 -27.17 15.51
C ASP A 414 3.83 -28.16 14.35
N VAL A 415 3.70 -27.67 13.11
CA VAL A 415 3.92 -28.45 11.89
C VAL A 415 5.37 -28.27 11.47
N SER A 416 6.16 -29.33 11.67
CA SER A 416 7.61 -29.32 11.42
C SER A 416 8.00 -29.39 9.95
N ASP A 417 7.09 -29.85 9.09
CA ASP A 417 7.29 -30.02 7.66
C ASP A 417 7.52 -28.67 6.97
N THR A 418 8.55 -28.58 6.13
CA THR A 418 8.95 -27.32 5.47
C THR A 418 8.80 -27.35 3.95
N ASP A 419 8.33 -28.46 3.39
CA ASP A 419 7.91 -28.49 1.98
C ASP A 419 6.52 -27.84 1.81
N THR A 420 6.16 -27.56 0.56
CA THR A 420 4.89 -26.87 0.25
C THR A 420 3.66 -27.74 0.49
N GLY A 421 3.78 -29.06 0.50
CA GLY A 421 2.71 -30.00 0.77
C GLY A 421 2.22 -29.95 2.23
N ALA A 422 3.05 -29.44 3.13
CA ALA A 422 2.71 -29.22 4.54
C ALA A 422 1.43 -28.39 4.75
N MET A 423 1.05 -27.53 3.79
CA MET A 423 -0.13 -26.69 3.89
C MET A 423 -1.44 -27.50 4.05
N GLU A 424 -1.52 -28.67 3.44
CA GLU A 424 -2.70 -29.54 3.60
C GLU A 424 -2.84 -30.04 5.03
N ARG A 425 -1.72 -30.46 5.63
CA ARG A 425 -1.68 -30.82 7.04
C ARG A 425 -2.03 -29.62 7.93
N VAL A 426 -1.47 -28.45 7.65
CA VAL A 426 -1.75 -27.21 8.39
C VAL A 426 -3.25 -26.90 8.41
N VAL A 427 -3.93 -26.99 7.25
CA VAL A 427 -5.39 -26.74 7.16
C VAL A 427 -6.19 -27.81 7.90
N ASN A 428 -5.81 -29.08 7.80
CA ASN A 428 -6.49 -30.16 8.53
C ASN A 428 -6.37 -30.00 10.05
N GLU A 429 -5.17 -29.69 10.56
CA GLU A 429 -4.95 -29.42 11.99
C GLU A 429 -5.73 -28.19 12.44
N ALA A 430 -5.80 -27.14 11.61
CA ALA A 430 -6.58 -25.94 11.92
C ALA A 430 -8.09 -26.25 11.97
N SER A 431 -8.59 -27.06 11.04
CA SER A 431 -9.98 -27.52 11.04
C SER A 431 -10.31 -28.35 12.28
N ALA A 432 -9.37 -29.15 12.79
CA ALA A 432 -9.58 -29.97 13.99
C ALA A 432 -9.67 -29.14 15.28
N LEU A 433 -9.05 -27.95 15.30
CA LEU A 433 -9.14 -27.00 16.42
C LEU A 433 -10.41 -26.13 16.36
N ALA A 434 -10.96 -25.93 15.16
CA ALA A 434 -12.08 -25.02 14.92
C ALA A 434 -13.44 -25.62 15.33
N ARG A 435 -14.39 -24.74 15.64
CA ARG A 435 -15.80 -25.06 15.93
C ARG A 435 -16.72 -24.14 15.12
N PRO A 436 -18.00 -24.51 14.91
CA PRO A 436 -18.95 -23.63 14.25
C PRO A 436 -18.96 -22.22 14.88
N GLY A 437 -18.84 -21.19 14.05
CA GLY A 437 -18.67 -19.79 14.46
C GLY A 437 -17.22 -19.30 14.53
N ASP A 438 -16.23 -20.19 14.52
CA ASP A 438 -14.82 -19.82 14.47
C ASP A 438 -14.38 -19.46 13.04
N THR A 439 -13.25 -18.75 12.92
CA THR A 439 -12.57 -18.48 11.65
C THR A 439 -11.19 -19.16 11.61
N VAL A 440 -10.91 -19.94 10.57
CA VAL A 440 -9.56 -20.40 10.25
C VAL A 440 -8.89 -19.33 9.40
N LEU A 441 -7.89 -18.64 9.95
CA LEU A 441 -7.28 -17.46 9.34
C LEU A 441 -5.80 -17.71 9.03
N LEU A 442 -5.45 -17.69 7.74
CA LEU A 442 -4.05 -17.58 7.30
C LEU A 442 -3.61 -16.12 7.36
N ALA A 443 -2.97 -15.74 8.46
CA ALA A 443 -2.35 -14.42 8.66
C ALA A 443 -0.90 -14.61 9.16
N PRO A 444 0.06 -14.95 8.28
CA PRO A 444 1.26 -15.68 8.65
C PRO A 444 2.27 -14.89 9.50
N VAL A 445 2.18 -13.56 9.59
CA VAL A 445 3.14 -12.64 10.24
C VAL A 445 4.57 -12.65 9.65
N GLY A 446 5.01 -13.73 8.98
CA GLY A 446 6.30 -13.87 8.32
C GLY A 446 6.24 -13.89 6.79
N ALA A 447 7.35 -13.51 6.17
CA ALA A 447 7.55 -13.66 4.73
C ALA A 447 7.60 -15.15 4.33
N SER A 448 7.20 -15.48 3.11
CA SER A 448 6.97 -16.87 2.67
C SER A 448 8.21 -17.61 2.15
N PHE A 449 9.33 -16.91 1.96
CA PHE A 449 10.48 -17.40 1.18
C PHE A 449 11.24 -18.60 1.78
N ASP A 450 10.89 -19.01 3.00
CA ASP A 450 11.39 -20.23 3.61
C ASP A 450 10.74 -21.51 3.06
N MET A 451 9.49 -21.43 2.62
CA MET A 451 8.72 -22.59 2.12
C MET A 451 8.19 -22.38 0.69
N PHE A 452 7.90 -21.14 0.29
CA PHE A 452 7.21 -20.81 -0.97
C PHE A 452 7.97 -19.75 -1.76
N ALA A 453 7.82 -19.77 -3.08
CA ALA A 453 8.44 -18.78 -3.97
C ALA A 453 8.01 -17.33 -3.66
N ASN A 454 6.76 -17.13 -3.21
CA ASN A 454 6.18 -15.83 -2.87
C ASN A 454 4.89 -16.01 -2.06
N TYR A 455 4.30 -14.91 -1.57
CA TYR A 455 3.09 -14.98 -0.76
C TYR A 455 1.84 -15.46 -1.54
N PRO A 456 1.66 -15.16 -2.86
CA PRO A 456 0.58 -15.75 -3.64
C PRO A 456 0.66 -17.28 -3.66
N ALA A 457 1.83 -17.86 -3.93
CA ALA A 457 2.01 -19.32 -3.93
C ALA A 457 1.62 -19.98 -2.59
N ARG A 458 1.91 -19.33 -1.45
CA ARG A 458 1.44 -19.77 -0.13
C ARG A 458 -0.08 -19.65 0.02
N GLY A 459 -0.65 -18.56 -0.48
CA GLY A 459 -2.09 -18.33 -0.46
C GLY A 459 -2.85 -19.32 -1.33
N ASP A 460 -2.35 -19.63 -2.53
CA ASP A 460 -2.90 -20.63 -3.44
C ASP A 460 -2.84 -22.03 -2.84
N ALA A 461 -1.73 -22.38 -2.16
CA ALA A 461 -1.62 -23.64 -1.45
C ALA A 461 -2.68 -23.79 -0.34
N PHE A 462 -2.97 -22.69 0.37
CA PHE A 462 -4.04 -22.66 1.38
C PHE A 462 -5.43 -22.81 0.75
N ILE A 463 -5.72 -22.06 -0.32
CA ILE A 463 -7.00 -22.17 -1.05
C ILE A 463 -7.21 -23.63 -1.51
N ALA A 464 -6.22 -24.21 -2.18
CA ALA A 464 -6.30 -25.57 -2.69
C ALA A 464 -6.49 -26.61 -1.56
N ALA A 465 -5.87 -26.40 -0.39
CA ALA A 465 -6.05 -27.27 0.77
C ALA A 465 -7.46 -27.15 1.37
N VAL A 466 -8.00 -25.94 1.46
CA VAL A 466 -9.39 -25.69 1.90
C VAL A 466 -10.40 -26.30 0.94
N GLU A 467 -10.19 -26.17 -0.37
CA GLU A 467 -11.06 -26.79 -1.39
C GLU A 467 -11.06 -28.33 -1.28
N ARG A 468 -9.90 -28.95 -1.01
CA ARG A 468 -9.82 -30.40 -0.78
C ARG A 468 -10.57 -30.81 0.50
N LEU A 469 -10.46 -30.03 1.57
CA LEU A 469 -11.21 -30.25 2.81
C LEU A 469 -12.73 -30.14 2.58
N ALA A 470 -13.19 -29.19 1.77
CA ALA A 470 -14.61 -29.07 1.42
C ALA A 470 -15.10 -30.30 0.62
N GLY A 471 -14.27 -30.79 -0.31
CA GLY A 471 -14.58 -31.98 -1.11
C GLY A 471 -14.73 -33.26 -0.29
N THR A 472 -13.93 -33.43 0.77
CA THR A 472 -14.06 -34.59 1.67
C THR A 472 -15.28 -34.49 2.59
N ALA A 473 -15.59 -33.29 3.10
CA ALA A 473 -16.78 -33.06 3.94
C ALA A 473 -18.11 -33.34 3.20
N GLY A 474 -18.22 -32.96 1.92
CA GLY A 474 -19.43 -33.21 1.11
C GLY A 474 -19.67 -34.68 0.74
N SER A 475 -18.66 -35.56 0.90
CA SER A 475 -18.78 -36.99 0.62
C SER A 475 -19.24 -37.84 1.82
N GLY A 476 -19.30 -37.24 3.03
CA GLY A 476 -19.68 -37.92 4.27
C GLY A 476 -21.19 -37.93 4.58
N ASP A 477 -21.99 -37.07 3.93
CA ASP A 477 -23.45 -36.96 4.15
C ASP A 477 -24.30 -37.85 3.23
N VAL A 478 -23.67 -38.77 2.50
CA VAL A 478 -24.34 -39.80 1.71
C VAL A 478 -23.97 -41.19 2.23
N GLN A 479 -24.41 -41.53 3.44
CA GLN A 479 -24.47 -42.92 3.89
C GLN A 479 -25.59 -43.18 4.91
#